data_AF-A0A6G4R1T0-F1
#
_entry.id   AF-A0A6G4R1T0-F1
#
_cell.length_a   1.000
_cell.length_b   1.000
_cell.length_c   1.000
_cell.angle_alpha   90.00
_cell.angle_beta   90.00
_cell.angle_gamma   90.00
#
_symmetry.space_group_name_H-M   'P 1'
#
loop_
_entity.id
_entity.type
_entity.pdbx_description
1 polymer ?
#
loop_
_entity_poly.entity_id
_entity_poly.type
_entity_poly.pdbx_seq_one_letter_code
_entity_poly.pdbx_strand_id
1 'polypeptide(L)'
;MRIETLIDGLIAAAPELAPRLAEHYADYDERLDYVFFSHDVVAQAIALRRGSHEDRVRLAAMLALMEQAWAEEGVSHVDAETVAVIALSFLESLGDEELQALRPMLGPEMGRAADRHYLPQPPPTLRQRGVMLLHRMFLGFPKKA
;
A
#
# COMPACT_ATOMS: atom_id res chain seq x y z
N MET A 1 16.24 2.37 -0.94
CA MET A 1 15.77 3.75 -1.19
C MET A 1 15.87 4.49 0.12
N ARG A 2 16.31 5.75 0.07
CA ARG A 2 16.28 6.62 1.25
C ARG A 2 14.93 7.31 1.31
N ILE A 3 14.51 7.69 2.52
CA ILE A 3 13.21 8.31 2.72
C ILE A 3 13.07 9.65 1.99
N GLU A 4 14.14 10.45 1.97
CA GLU A 4 14.17 11.72 1.25
C GLU A 4 13.97 11.51 -0.25
N THR A 5 14.51 10.42 -0.81
CA THR A 5 14.32 10.07 -2.23
C THR A 5 12.87 9.72 -2.55
N LEU A 6 12.18 8.98 -1.66
CA LEU A 6 10.76 8.69 -1.82
C LEU A 6 9.95 9.99 -1.80
N ILE A 7 10.23 10.87 -0.84
CA ILE A 7 9.49 12.11 -0.65
C ILE A 7 9.71 13.09 -1.80
N ASP A 8 10.96 13.32 -2.20
CA ASP A 8 11.28 14.17 -3.35
C ASP A 8 10.62 13.65 -4.62
N GLY A 9 10.59 12.32 -4.80
CA GLY A 9 9.90 11.67 -5.90
C GLY A 9 8.39 11.91 -5.88
N LEU A 10 7.76 11.79 -4.72
CA LEU A 10 6.33 12.02 -4.56
C LEU A 10 5.95 13.49 -4.79
N ILE A 11 6.78 14.43 -4.34
CA ILE A 11 6.63 15.86 -4.63
C ILE A 11 6.82 16.14 -6.13
N ALA A 12 7.79 15.52 -6.78
CA ALA A 12 8.00 15.68 -8.21
C ALA A 12 6.81 15.15 -9.03
N ALA A 13 6.21 14.03 -8.61
CA ALA A 13 5.01 13.48 -9.24
C ALA A 13 3.76 14.34 -8.97
N ALA A 14 3.64 14.86 -7.74
CA ALA A 14 2.51 15.66 -7.30
C ALA A 14 2.97 16.89 -6.47
N PRO A 15 3.32 18.02 -7.13
CA PRO A 15 3.86 19.18 -6.42
C PRO A 15 2.91 19.79 -5.38
N GLU A 16 1.61 19.52 -5.47
CA GLU A 16 0.62 19.92 -4.48
C GLU A 16 0.83 19.24 -3.11
N LEU A 17 1.60 18.15 -3.06
CA LEU A 17 2.04 17.52 -1.81
C LEU A 17 3.10 18.34 -1.09
N ALA A 18 3.93 19.13 -1.79
CA ALA A 18 5.05 19.85 -1.18
C ALA A 18 4.68 20.66 0.07
N PRO A 19 3.63 21.52 0.08
CA PRO A 19 3.25 22.24 1.29
C PRO A 19 2.73 21.34 2.41
N ARG A 20 1.99 20.28 2.08
CA ARG A 20 1.43 19.32 3.07
C ARG A 20 2.54 18.50 3.72
N LEU A 21 3.52 18.10 2.91
CA LEU A 21 4.70 17.38 3.36
C LEU A 21 5.67 18.28 4.11
N ALA A 22 5.73 19.58 3.82
CA ALA A 22 6.56 20.53 4.56
C ALA A 22 6.08 20.73 6.01
N GLU A 23 4.76 20.74 6.24
CA GLU A 23 4.16 20.73 7.59
C GLU A 23 4.55 19.46 8.35
N HIS A 24 4.51 18.33 7.63
CA HIS A 24 5.33 17.13 7.84
C HIS A 24 6.67 17.51 8.47
N TYR A 25 7.59 17.95 7.59
CA TYR A 25 9.04 18.18 7.76
C TYR A 25 9.45 19.09 8.93
N ALA A 26 8.59 20.01 9.36
CA ALA A 26 8.93 21.01 10.37
C ALA A 26 8.76 20.52 11.83
N ASP A 27 7.86 19.59 12.10
CA ASP A 27 7.46 19.19 13.46
C ASP A 27 8.19 17.92 13.98
N TYR A 28 9.41 17.66 13.48
CA TYR A 28 9.89 16.30 13.12
C TYR A 28 11.04 15.66 13.91
N ASP A 29 11.03 15.72 15.24
CA ASP A 29 12.04 14.98 16.02
C ASP A 29 11.56 13.58 16.50
N GLU A 30 10.28 13.18 16.32
CA GLU A 30 9.80 11.93 16.96
C GLU A 30 8.96 10.93 16.15
N ARG A 31 8.27 11.25 15.03
CA ARG A 31 7.20 10.34 14.53
C ARG A 31 7.00 10.25 13.01
N LEU A 32 8.07 9.99 12.28
CA LEU A 32 8.03 9.64 10.85
C LEU A 32 7.24 8.36 10.57
N ASP A 33 7.10 7.52 11.59
CA ASP A 33 6.72 6.12 11.45
C ASP A 33 5.20 5.90 11.40
N TYR A 34 4.39 6.89 11.80
CA TYR A 34 2.95 6.69 11.95
C TYR A 34 2.13 7.88 11.41
N VAL A 35 1.42 7.61 10.31
CA VAL A 35 -0.01 7.95 10.12
C VAL A 35 -0.36 9.22 9.33
N PHE A 36 0.48 10.26 9.22
CA PHE A 36 0.02 11.46 8.49
C PHE A 36 0.36 11.50 7.00
N PHE A 37 1.49 10.91 6.61
CA PHE A 37 1.93 10.89 5.22
C PHE A 37 0.93 10.18 4.28
N SER A 38 0.30 9.10 4.75
CA SER A 38 -0.59 8.30 3.92
C SER A 38 -1.87 9.05 3.57
N HIS A 39 -2.45 9.84 4.47
CA HIS A 39 -3.70 10.56 4.19
C HIS A 39 -3.56 11.61 3.09
N ASP A 40 -2.51 12.43 3.16
CA ASP A 40 -2.26 13.46 2.13
C ASP A 40 -1.95 12.85 0.78
N VAL A 41 -1.16 11.77 0.76
CA VAL A 41 -0.81 11.04 -0.46
C VAL A 41 -2.00 10.30 -1.04
N VAL A 42 -2.86 9.69 -0.22
CA VAL A 42 -4.12 9.07 -0.67
C VAL A 42 -5.06 10.12 -1.25
N ALA A 43 -5.29 11.23 -0.54
CA ALA A 43 -6.15 12.30 -1.03
C ALA A 43 -5.68 12.82 -2.40
N GLN A 44 -4.35 12.98 -2.56
CA GLN A 44 -3.76 13.37 -3.83
C GLN A 44 -3.89 12.28 -4.91
N ALA A 45 -3.70 11.00 -4.57
CA ALA A 45 -3.88 9.89 -5.51
C ALA A 45 -5.29 9.88 -6.10
N ILE A 46 -6.30 10.07 -5.25
CA ILE A 46 -7.71 10.12 -5.65
C ILE A 46 -8.02 11.36 -6.48
N ALA A 47 -7.46 12.52 -6.12
CA ALA A 47 -7.60 13.74 -6.90
C ALA A 47 -7.02 13.57 -8.32
N LEU A 48 -5.80 13.04 -8.42
CA LEU A 48 -5.12 12.81 -9.70
C LEU A 48 -5.86 11.80 -10.57
N ARG A 49 -6.40 10.73 -9.98
CA ARG A 49 -7.21 9.72 -10.70
C ARG A 49 -8.42 10.35 -11.40
N ARG A 50 -9.10 11.27 -10.70
CA ARG A 50 -10.31 11.96 -11.18
C ARG A 50 -10.00 13.08 -12.18
N GLY A 51 -8.72 13.44 -12.32
CA GLY A 51 -8.27 14.54 -13.16
C GLY A 51 -8.14 14.22 -14.65
N SER A 52 -7.30 15.02 -15.29
CA SER A 52 -6.96 14.95 -16.71
C SER A 52 -6.15 13.69 -17.07
N HIS A 53 -5.80 13.54 -18.35
CA HIS A 53 -4.85 12.50 -18.76
C HIS A 53 -3.47 12.71 -18.13
N GLU A 54 -3.01 13.96 -18.06
CA GLU A 54 -1.74 14.33 -17.43
C GLU A 54 -1.73 13.98 -15.94
N ASP A 55 -2.84 14.21 -15.24
CA ASP A 55 -2.97 13.82 -13.83
C ASP A 55 -2.89 12.31 -13.63
N ARG A 56 -3.44 11.53 -14.57
CA ARG A 56 -3.30 10.06 -14.53
C ARG A 56 -1.87 9.59 -14.80
N VAL A 57 -1.09 10.32 -15.62
CA VAL A 57 0.34 10.04 -15.81
C VAL A 57 1.11 10.32 -14.52
N ARG A 58 0.80 11.44 -13.86
CA ARG A 58 1.37 11.81 -12.55
C ARG A 58 1.03 10.78 -11.46
N LEU A 59 -0.23 10.32 -11.43
CA LEU A 59 -0.66 9.23 -10.56
C LEU A 59 0.14 7.95 -10.80
N ALA A 60 0.34 7.56 -12.07
CA ALA A 60 1.12 6.36 -12.39
C ALA A 60 2.57 6.47 -11.89
N ALA A 61 3.20 7.65 -12.02
CA ALA A 61 4.53 7.90 -11.46
C ALA A 61 4.54 7.78 -9.93
N MET A 62 3.53 8.33 -9.26
CA MET A 62 3.38 8.26 -7.81
C MET A 62 3.23 6.82 -7.32
N LEU A 63 2.39 6.01 -7.98
CA LEU A 63 2.18 4.61 -7.65
C LEU A 63 3.42 3.75 -7.94
N ALA A 64 4.20 4.08 -8.97
CA ALA A 64 5.45 3.37 -9.26
C ALA A 64 6.51 3.59 -8.15
N LEU A 65 6.57 4.78 -7.55
CA LEU A 65 7.43 5.05 -6.41
C LEU A 65 7.00 4.26 -5.16
N MET A 66 5.69 4.18 -4.91
CA MET A 66 5.16 3.36 -3.81
C MET A 66 5.41 1.87 -4.01
N GLU A 67 5.32 1.38 -5.26
CA GLU A 67 5.65 0.00 -5.60
C GLU A 67 7.14 -0.29 -5.34
N GLN A 68 8.02 0.63 -5.73
CA GLN A 68 9.45 0.51 -5.45
C GLN A 68 9.74 0.54 -3.95
N ALA A 69 9.05 1.40 -3.20
CA ALA A 69 9.14 1.47 -1.74
C ALA A 69 8.73 0.16 -1.08
N TRP A 70 7.62 -0.43 -1.52
CA TRP A 70 7.15 -1.72 -1.04
C TRP A 70 8.13 -2.85 -1.39
N ALA A 71 8.75 -2.84 -2.57
CA ALA A 71 9.69 -3.87 -2.98
C ALA A 71 10.95 -3.97 -2.10
N GLU A 72 11.20 -2.97 -1.25
CA GLU A 72 12.27 -2.97 -0.25
C GLU A 72 11.84 -3.55 1.10
N GLU A 73 10.59 -4.02 1.23
CA GLU A 73 10.10 -4.76 2.38
C GLU A 73 11.00 -5.98 2.66
N GLY A 74 11.51 -6.06 3.90
CA GLY A 74 12.41 -7.14 4.33
C GLY A 74 13.90 -6.89 4.05
N VAL A 75 14.27 -5.73 3.51
CA VAL A 75 15.67 -5.28 3.47
C VAL A 75 16.05 -4.69 4.84
N SER A 76 17.01 -5.30 5.52
CA SER A 76 17.42 -4.92 6.88
C SER A 76 18.32 -3.68 6.88
N HIS A 77 17.72 -2.51 6.67
CA HIS A 77 18.28 -1.20 7.02
C HIS A 77 17.15 -0.24 7.41
N VAL A 78 17.40 0.66 8.35
CA VAL A 78 16.40 1.56 8.97
C VAL A 78 15.53 2.26 7.91
N ASP A 79 16.16 2.88 6.91
CA ASP A 79 15.43 3.62 5.86
C ASP A 79 14.49 2.73 5.02
N ALA A 80 14.82 1.45 4.78
CA ALA A 80 13.98 0.55 3.96
C ALA A 80 12.75 0.12 4.74
N GLU A 81 12.91 -0.17 6.04
CA GLU A 81 11.78 -0.50 6.89
C GLU A 81 10.78 0.67 6.95
N THR A 82 11.26 1.90 7.15
CA THR A 82 10.38 3.09 7.17
C THR A 82 9.72 3.33 5.82
N VAL A 83 10.47 3.21 4.72
CA VAL A 83 9.94 3.39 3.34
C VAL A 83 8.88 2.33 3.00
N ALA A 84 9.07 1.08 3.42
CA ALA A 84 8.08 0.02 3.26
C ALA A 84 6.82 0.26 4.11
N VAL A 85 6.98 0.73 5.36
CA VAL A 85 5.85 1.12 6.23
C VAL A 85 5.02 2.25 5.61
N ILE A 86 5.65 3.20 4.94
CA ILE A 86 4.93 4.26 4.21
C ILE A 86 4.07 3.69 3.08
N ALA A 87 4.63 2.79 2.27
CA ALA A 87 3.90 2.15 1.17
C ALA A 87 2.74 1.27 1.69
N LEU A 88 2.94 0.60 2.82
CA LEU A 88 1.90 -0.16 3.53
C LEU A 88 0.80 0.73 4.05
N SER A 89 1.17 1.79 4.78
CA SER A 89 0.22 2.76 5.33
C SER A 89 -0.64 3.39 4.23
N PHE A 90 -0.09 3.60 3.03
CA PHE A 90 -0.85 4.06 1.87
C PHE A 90 -1.97 3.06 1.49
N LEU A 91 -1.66 1.77 1.34
CA LEU A 91 -2.66 0.76 1.00
C LEU A 91 -3.73 0.61 2.09
N GLU A 92 -3.32 0.64 3.36
CA GLU A 92 -4.23 0.56 4.51
C GLU A 92 -5.15 1.76 4.65
N SER A 93 -4.73 2.91 4.13
CA SER A 93 -5.50 4.15 4.19
C SER A 93 -6.52 4.27 3.05
N LEU A 94 -6.53 3.35 2.07
CA LEU A 94 -7.52 3.32 0.99
C LEU A 94 -8.79 2.58 1.45
N GLY A 95 -9.96 3.21 1.30
CA GLY A 95 -11.23 2.50 1.43
C GLY A 95 -11.45 1.51 0.27
N ASP A 96 -12.38 0.57 0.43
CA ASP A 96 -12.67 -0.48 -0.58
C ASP A 96 -12.91 0.08 -1.99
N GLU A 97 -13.69 1.15 -2.10
CA GLU A 97 -14.00 1.78 -3.38
C GLU A 97 -12.76 2.40 -4.03
N GLU A 98 -11.89 3.02 -3.23
CA GLU A 98 -10.66 3.69 -3.64
C GLU A 98 -9.58 2.68 -4.02
N LEU A 99 -9.52 1.56 -3.29
CA LEU A 99 -8.64 0.46 -3.58
C LEU A 99 -9.05 -0.24 -4.89
N GLN A 100 -10.34 -0.56 -5.08
CA GLN A 100 -10.83 -1.12 -6.35
C GLN A 100 -10.56 -0.19 -7.53
N ALA A 101 -10.72 1.11 -7.29
CA ALA A 101 -10.47 2.18 -8.23
C ALA A 101 -9.02 2.30 -8.71
N LEU A 102 -8.07 2.15 -7.80
CA LEU A 102 -6.63 2.25 -8.07
C LEU A 102 -6.02 0.91 -8.46
N ARG A 103 -6.68 -0.22 -8.16
CA ARG A 103 -6.19 -1.57 -8.41
C ARG A 103 -5.60 -1.81 -9.81
N PRO A 104 -6.18 -1.31 -10.92
CA PRO A 104 -5.62 -1.50 -12.26
C PRO A 104 -4.31 -0.76 -12.51
N MET A 105 -3.98 0.22 -11.67
CA MET A 105 -2.78 1.07 -11.76
C MET A 105 -1.69 0.67 -10.76
N LEU A 106 -2.01 -0.20 -9.79
CA LEU A 106 -1.03 -0.73 -8.84
C LEU A 106 -0.06 -1.67 -9.54
N GLY A 107 1.21 -1.60 -9.12
CA GLY A 107 2.24 -2.52 -9.53
C GLY A 107 2.01 -3.95 -9.03
N PRO A 108 2.86 -4.91 -9.42
CA PRO A 108 2.67 -6.32 -9.11
C PRO A 108 2.70 -6.65 -7.61
N GLU A 109 3.59 -6.06 -6.82
CA GLU A 109 3.70 -6.34 -5.38
C GLU A 109 2.54 -5.72 -4.61
N MET A 110 2.31 -4.42 -4.77
CA MET A 110 1.20 -3.75 -4.10
C MET A 110 -0.16 -4.28 -4.57
N GLY A 111 -0.28 -4.65 -5.84
CA GLY A 111 -1.48 -5.29 -6.39
C GLY A 111 -1.74 -6.66 -5.75
N ARG A 112 -0.70 -7.47 -5.53
CA ARG A 112 -0.83 -8.74 -4.80
C ARG A 112 -1.19 -8.53 -3.34
N ALA A 113 -0.63 -7.52 -2.68
CA ALA A 113 -0.97 -7.17 -1.31
C ALA A 113 -2.43 -6.72 -1.19
N ALA A 114 -2.87 -5.81 -2.07
CA ALA A 114 -4.25 -5.37 -2.19
C ALA A 114 -5.21 -6.54 -2.36
N ASP A 115 -4.93 -7.45 -3.30
CA ASP A 115 -5.78 -8.62 -3.54
C ASP A 115 -5.84 -9.57 -2.35
N ARG A 116 -4.73 -9.76 -1.62
CA ARG A 116 -4.62 -10.75 -0.55
C ARG A 116 -5.23 -10.26 0.76
N HIS A 117 -5.00 -9.00 1.12
CA HIS A 117 -5.22 -8.50 2.47
C HIS A 117 -6.38 -7.51 2.59
N TYR A 118 -6.70 -6.78 1.52
CA TYR A 118 -7.55 -5.59 1.62
C TYR A 118 -8.79 -5.63 0.72
N LEU A 119 -8.73 -6.30 -0.43
CA LEU A 119 -9.91 -6.50 -1.28
C LEU A 119 -10.77 -7.68 -0.82
N PRO A 120 -12.10 -7.62 -1.00
CA PRO A 120 -13.00 -8.73 -0.69
C PRO A 120 -12.57 -9.99 -1.44
N GLN A 121 -12.18 -11.02 -0.70
CA GLN A 121 -11.88 -12.31 -1.30
C GLN A 121 -13.16 -12.88 -1.91
N PRO A 122 -13.14 -13.40 -3.15
CA PRO A 122 -14.28 -14.13 -3.67
C PRO A 122 -14.60 -15.28 -2.71
N PRO A 123 -15.89 -15.59 -2.48
CA PRO A 123 -16.26 -16.69 -1.60
C PRO A 123 -15.56 -17.97 -2.08
N PRO A 124 -15.03 -18.80 -1.16
CA PRO A 124 -14.24 -19.96 -1.52
C PRO A 124 -15.06 -20.85 -2.45
N THR A 125 -14.44 -21.27 -3.55
CA THR A 125 -15.06 -22.18 -4.51
C THR A 125 -15.45 -23.50 -3.81
N LEU A 126 -16.47 -24.20 -4.32
CA LEU A 126 -16.90 -25.50 -3.76
C LEU A 126 -15.73 -26.49 -3.60
N ARG A 127 -14.74 -26.43 -4.50
CA ARG A 127 -13.51 -27.22 -4.44
C ARG A 127 -12.64 -26.88 -3.22
N GLN A 128 -12.50 -25.60 -2.88
CA GLN A 128 -11.77 -25.13 -1.69
C GLN A 128 -12.53 -25.41 -0.39
N ARG A 129 -13.87 -25.35 -0.39
CA ARG A 129 -14.71 -25.76 0.74
C ARG A 129 -14.57 -27.26 1.05
N GLY A 130 -14.50 -28.12 0.02
CA GLY A 130 -14.26 -29.55 0.20
C GLY A 130 -12.91 -29.87 0.82
N VAL A 131 -11.85 -29.14 0.43
CA VAL A 131 -10.50 -29.28 1.01
C VAL A 131 -10.47 -28.82 2.47
N MET A 132 -11.13 -27.72 2.84
CA MET A 132 -11.24 -27.27 4.24
C MET A 132 -12.02 -28.25 5.12
N LEU A 133 -13.10 -28.85 4.59
CA LEU A 133 -13.86 -29.89 5.30
C LEU A 133 -13.03 -31.15 5.54
N LEU A 134 -12.26 -31.61 4.54
CA LEU A 134 -11.33 -32.73 4.70
C LEU A 134 -10.24 -32.40 5.74
N HIS A 135 -9.61 -31.23 5.67
CA HIS A 135 -8.57 -30.83 6.61
C HIS A 135 -9.08 -30.78 8.06
N ARG A 136 -10.32 -30.31 8.26
CA ARG A 136 -10.98 -30.26 9.58
C ARG A 136 -11.37 -31.63 10.12
N MET A 137 -11.67 -32.60 9.25
CA MET A 137 -11.92 -33.99 9.66
C MET A 137 -10.62 -34.75 10.02
N PHE A 138 -9.51 -34.47 9.35
CA PHE A 138 -8.24 -35.19 9.57
C PHE A 138 -7.37 -34.65 10.72
N LEU A 139 -7.61 -33.43 11.21
CA LEU A 139 -6.94 -32.88 12.40
C LEU A 139 -7.69 -33.13 13.73
N GLY A 140 -8.84 -33.82 13.68
CA GLY A 140 -9.70 -34.07 14.84
C GLY A 140 -9.46 -35.38 15.61
N PHE A 141 -8.45 -36.18 15.27
CA PHE A 141 -8.13 -37.40 16.03
C PHE A 141 -6.95 -37.16 16.99
N PRO A 142 -7.17 -37.12 18.32
CA PRO A 142 -6.06 -37.22 19.24
C PRO A 142 -5.45 -38.62 19.05
N LYS A 143 -4.16 -38.68 18.69
CA LYS A 143 -3.37 -39.90 18.88
C LYS A 143 -3.39 -40.20 20.37
N LYS A 144 -4.17 -41.20 20.78
CA LYS A 144 -3.99 -41.82 22.10
C LYS A 144 -2.61 -42.47 22.12
N ALA A 145 -1.89 -42.19 23.21
CA ALA A 145 -0.65 -42.82 23.61
C ALA A 145 -0.78 -44.35 23.71
#